data_AF-T1AFC6-F1
#
_entry.id   AF-T1AFC6-F1
#
_cell.length_a   1.000
_cell.length_b   1.000
_cell.length_c   1.000
_cell.angle_alpha   90.00
_cell.angle_beta   90.00
_cell.angle_gamma   90.00
#
_symmetry.space_group_name_H-M   'P 1'
#
loop_
_entity.id
_entity.type
_entity.pdbx_description
1 polymer ?
#
loop_
_entity_poly.entity_id
_entity_poly.type
_entity_poly.pdbx_seq_one_letter_code
_entity_poly.pdbx_strand_id
1 'polypeptide(L)'
;IRTELLNPTTHVFGPGTYIEIVSEHGTIMMMMATSIVVGPLGNYFVPLMIGSRRMAFPRIEAFSFWIFMAGYAVIFSALPYGGFTTG
;
A
#
# COMPACT_ATOMS: atom_id res chain seq x y z
N ILE A 1 14.48 -6.50 0.56
CA ILE A 1 14.62 -6.94 -0.86
C ILE A 1 15.99 -6.59 -1.42
N ARG A 2 16.32 -5.31 -1.68
CA ARG A 2 17.59 -4.95 -2.36
C ARG A 2 18.87 -5.30 -1.59
N THR A 3 18.83 -5.25 -0.26
CA THR A 3 19.95 -5.63 0.61
C THR A 3 20.31 -7.11 0.52
N GLU A 4 19.33 -8.01 0.34
CA GLU A 4 19.57 -9.45 0.15
C GLU A 4 20.25 -9.77 -1.18
N LEU A 5 20.11 -8.90 -2.18
CA LEU A 5 20.67 -9.10 -3.52
C LEU A 5 22.11 -8.58 -3.67
N LEU A 6 22.71 -8.05 -2.59
CA LEU A 6 24.07 -7.50 -2.63
C LEU A 6 25.17 -8.58 -2.64
N ASN A 7 24.85 -9.81 -2.23
CA ASN A 7 25.77 -10.93 -2.22
C ASN A 7 25.01 -12.22 -2.57
N PRO A 8 25.59 -13.17 -3.31
CA PRO A 8 24.97 -14.46 -3.62
C PRO A 8 24.63 -15.35 -2.41
N THR A 9 25.17 -15.08 -1.22
CA THR A 9 24.86 -15.84 0.00
C THR A 9 23.67 -15.25 0.75
N THR A 10 22.74 -16.09 1.22
CA THR A 10 21.60 -15.65 2.05
C THR A 10 22.07 -14.95 3.32
N HIS A 11 21.54 -13.75 3.60
CA HIS A 11 21.97 -12.93 4.72
C HIS A 11 20.97 -12.89 5.87
N VAL A 12 19.76 -12.37 5.63
CA VAL A 12 18.76 -12.09 6.68
C VAL A 12 17.54 -12.99 6.53
N PHE A 13 17.16 -13.34 5.30
CA PHE A 13 15.95 -14.12 5.03
C PHE A 13 16.24 -15.34 4.17
N GLY A 14 15.59 -16.46 4.47
CA GLY A 14 15.62 -17.65 3.62
C GLY A 14 14.84 -17.44 2.30
N PRO A 15 15.02 -18.30 1.30
CA PRO A 15 14.41 -18.13 -0.03
C PRO A 15 12.88 -18.02 -0.02
N GLY A 16 12.19 -18.78 0.83
CA GLY A 16 10.71 -18.73 0.94
C GLY A 16 10.21 -17.38 1.44
N THR A 17 10.73 -16.92 2.58
CA THR A 17 10.40 -15.60 3.15
C THR A 17 10.78 -14.45 2.22
N TYR A 18 11.87 -14.59 1.45
CA TYR A 18 12.23 -13.60 0.43
C TYR A 18 11.15 -13.46 -0.64
N ILE A 19 10.60 -14.57 -1.15
CA ILE A 19 9.51 -14.58 -2.14
C ILE A 19 8.25 -13.94 -1.55
N GLU A 20 7.88 -14.31 -0.32
CA GLU A 20 6.72 -13.74 0.38
C GLU A 20 6.84 -12.21 0.53
N ILE A 21 8.00 -11.70 0.95
CA ILE A 21 8.24 -10.25 1.12
C ILE A 21 8.18 -9.52 -0.24
N VAL A 22 8.75 -10.11 -1.30
CA VAL A 22 8.72 -9.50 -2.64
C VAL A 22 7.30 -9.45 -3.21
N SER A 23 6.54 -10.52 -3.03
CA SER A 23 5.14 -10.62 -3.43
C SER A 23 4.25 -9.61 -2.72
N GLU A 24 4.38 -9.50 -1.39
CA GLU A 24 3.64 -8.52 -0.61
C GLU A 24 4.04 -7.08 -0.98
N HIS A 25 5.34 -6.82 -1.20
CA HIS A 25 5.80 -5.53 -1.70
C HIS A 25 5.11 -5.16 -3.02
N GLY A 26 5.04 -6.09 -3.98
CA GLY A 26 4.31 -5.88 -5.24
C GLY A 26 2.83 -5.59 -5.03
N THR A 27 2.17 -6.36 -4.15
CA THR A 27 0.75 -6.24 -3.83
C THR A 27 0.43 -4.87 -3.22
N ILE A 28 1.23 -4.41 -2.25
CA ILE A 28 1.08 -3.09 -1.63
C ILE A 28 1.31 -1.98 -2.65
N MET A 29 2.33 -2.11 -3.51
CA MET A 29 2.63 -1.10 -4.52
C MET A 29 1.49 -0.93 -5.53
N MET A 30 0.89 -2.03 -5.98
CA MET A 30 -0.16 -1.99 -7.00
C MET A 30 -1.51 -1.51 -6.44
N MET A 31 -1.89 -1.99 -5.25
CA MET A 31 -3.20 -1.71 -4.66
C MET A 31 -3.23 -0.39 -3.86
N MET A 32 -2.17 -0.11 -3.12
CA MET A 32 -2.19 0.93 -2.06
C MET A 32 -1.28 2.11 -2.39
N ALA A 33 -0.09 1.90 -2.94
CA ALA A 33 0.86 2.99 -3.16
C ALA A 33 0.33 4.03 -4.16
N THR A 34 -0.28 3.59 -5.27
CA THR A 34 -0.93 4.51 -6.23
C THR A 34 -2.05 5.31 -5.57
N SER A 35 -2.86 4.68 -4.73
CA SER A 35 -3.99 5.29 -4.03
C SER A 35 -3.55 6.31 -2.96
N ILE A 36 -2.41 6.08 -2.29
CA ILE A 36 -1.82 7.05 -1.33
C ILE A 36 -1.33 8.32 -2.03
N VAL A 37 -0.89 8.21 -3.28
CA VAL A 37 -0.45 9.38 -4.04
C VAL A 37 -1.65 10.10 -4.64
N VAL A 38 -2.50 9.38 -5.38
CA VAL A 38 -3.60 9.98 -6.14
C VAL A 38 -4.72 10.49 -5.22
N GLY A 39 -5.04 9.76 -4.15
CA GLY A 39 -6.16 10.10 -3.27
C GLY A 39 -6.01 11.46 -2.57
N PRO A 40 -4.98 11.67 -1.74
CA PRO A 40 -4.75 12.95 -1.06
C PRO A 40 -4.52 14.11 -2.02
N LEU A 41 -3.78 13.90 -3.11
CA LEU A 41 -3.56 14.94 -4.12
C LEU A 41 -4.88 15.32 -4.80
N GLY A 42 -5.72 14.35 -5.14
CA GLY A 42 -7.06 14.58 -5.66
C GLY A 42 -7.94 15.35 -4.68
N ASN A 43 -7.98 14.91 -3.41
CA ASN A 43 -8.79 15.54 -2.37
C ASN A 43 -8.36 16.99 -2.08
N TYR A 44 -7.08 17.30 -2.26
CA TYR A 44 -6.55 18.65 -2.10
C TYR A 44 -6.76 19.53 -3.34
N PHE A 45 -6.39 19.07 -4.53
CA PHE A 45 -6.39 19.90 -5.74
C PHE A 45 -7.76 20.02 -6.40
N VAL A 46 -8.60 18.98 -6.39
CA VAL A 46 -9.89 19.01 -7.10
C VAL A 46 -10.79 20.15 -6.62
N PRO A 47 -11.00 20.37 -5.30
CA PRO A 47 -11.79 21.51 -4.81
C PRO A 47 -11.21 22.87 -5.24
N LEU A 48 -9.88 23.00 -5.20
CA LEU A 48 -9.18 24.23 -5.60
C LEU A 48 -9.36 24.52 -7.09
N MET A 49 -9.30 23.49 -7.94
CA MET A 49 -9.49 23.62 -9.40
C MET A 49 -10.91 24.07 -9.78
N ILE A 50 -11.93 23.68 -9.01
CA ILE A 50 -13.33 24.06 -9.25
C ILE A 50 -13.76 25.29 -8.44
N GLY A 51 -12.84 25.94 -7.70
CA GLY A 51 -13.13 27.09 -6.86
C GLY A 51 -14.03 26.79 -5.65
N SER A 52 -14.17 25.52 -5.25
CA SER A 52 -14.97 25.13 -4.09
C SER A 52 -14.12 25.10 -2.82
N ARG A 53 -14.75 25.41 -1.69
CA ARG A 53 -14.07 25.40 -0.38
C ARG A 53 -13.93 23.99 0.21
N ARG A 54 -14.78 23.04 -0.20
CA ARG A 54 -14.89 21.69 0.38
C ARG A 54 -15.40 20.68 -0.66
N MET A 55 -15.11 19.40 -0.41
CA MET A 55 -15.73 18.25 -1.08
C MET A 55 -17.26 18.24 -0.92
N ALA A 56 -17.97 17.68 -1.90
CA ALA A 56 -19.43 17.56 -1.88
C ALA A 56 -19.95 16.72 -0.70
N PHE A 57 -19.22 15.66 -0.33
CA PHE A 57 -19.59 14.75 0.77
C PHE A 57 -18.42 14.54 1.75
N PRO A 58 -18.15 15.49 2.68
CA PRO A 58 -16.99 15.42 3.56
C PRO A 58 -16.97 14.18 4.47
N ARG A 59 -18.14 13.65 4.87
CA ARG A 59 -18.22 12.45 5.72
C ARG A 59 -17.89 11.17 4.97
N ILE A 60 -18.28 11.08 3.70
CA ILE A 60 -18.00 9.92 2.86
C ILE A 60 -16.50 9.88 2.54
N GLU A 61 -15.90 11.03 2.26
CA GLU A 61 -14.45 11.13 2.02
C GLU A 61 -13.64 10.64 3.23
N ALA A 62 -13.99 11.11 4.44
CA ALA A 62 -13.35 10.62 5.66
C ALA A 62 -13.54 9.11 5.86
N PHE A 63 -14.72 8.57 5.54
CA PHE A 63 -14.98 7.13 5.60
C PHE A 63 -14.16 6.34 4.57
N SER A 64 -14.00 6.85 3.35
CA SER A 64 -13.14 6.25 2.33
C SER A 64 -11.67 6.19 2.77
N PHE A 65 -11.18 7.22 3.46
CA PHE A 65 -9.85 7.20 4.08
C PHE A 65 -9.72 6.07 5.11
N TRP A 66 -10.72 5.89 5.97
CA TRP A 66 -10.69 4.82 6.98
C TRP A 66 -10.81 3.42 6.38
N ILE A 67 -11.64 3.21 5.35
CA ILE A 67 -11.68 1.93 4.62
C ILE A 67 -10.31 1.64 4.00
N PHE A 68 -9.68 2.64 3.41
CA PHE A 68 -8.37 2.50 2.80
C PHE A 68 -7.31 2.07 3.85
N MET A 69 -7.29 2.72 5.02
CA MET A 69 -6.41 2.34 6.13
C MET A 69 -6.70 0.91 6.65
N ALA A 70 -7.97 0.53 6.75
CA ALA A 70 -8.36 -0.82 7.17
C ALA A 70 -7.91 -1.88 6.15
N GLY A 71 -8.07 -1.62 4.84
CA GLY A 71 -7.59 -2.50 3.78
C GLY A 71 -6.08 -2.67 3.79
N TYR A 72 -5.33 -1.59 4.03
CA TYR A 72 -3.89 -1.65 4.21
C TYR A 72 -3.48 -2.52 5.40
N ALA A 73 -4.15 -2.36 6.55
CA ALA A 73 -3.88 -3.18 7.74
C ALA A 73 -4.15 -4.67 7.48
N VAL A 74 -5.21 -5.01 6.73
CA VAL A 74 -5.52 -6.39 6.35
C VAL A 74 -4.41 -6.98 5.47
N ILE A 75 -3.95 -6.26 4.44
CA ILE A 75 -2.86 -6.74 3.58
C ILE A 75 -1.58 -6.95 4.39
N PHE A 76 -1.21 -5.97 5.22
CA PHE A 76 0.01 -6.05 6.04
C PHE A 76 -0.04 -7.18 7.07
N SER A 77 -1.23 -7.53 7.55
CA SER A 77 -1.40 -8.67 8.46
C SER A 77 -1.10 -10.02 7.82
N ALA A 78 -0.98 -10.12 6.49
CA ALA A 78 -0.70 -11.38 5.81
C ALA A 78 0.69 -11.95 6.12
N LEU A 79 1.70 -11.10 6.33
CA LEU A 79 3.08 -11.50 6.67
C LEU A 79 3.17 -12.53 7.81
N PRO A 80 2.64 -12.26 9.02
CA PRO A 80 2.72 -13.22 10.13
C PRO A 80 1.93 -14.51 9.90
N TYR A 81 1.01 -14.55 8.94
CA TYR A 81 0.21 -15.73 8.61
C TYR A 81 0.78 -16.55 7.44
N GLY A 82 2.02 -16.29 7.01
CA GLY A 82 2.69 -17.01 5.92
C GLY A 82 2.72 -16.27 4.58
N GLY A 83 2.35 -14.98 4.56
CA GLY A 83 2.53 -14.09 3.42
C GLY A 83 1.76 -14.50 2.16
N PHE A 84 2.06 -13.81 1.05
CA PHE A 84 1.51 -14.14 -0.26
C PHE A 84 2.58 -14.88 -1.07
N THR A 85 2.36 -16.15 -1.39
CA THR A 85 3.26 -16.88 -2.31
C THR A 85 2.80 -16.63 -3.75
N THR A 86 3.49 -15.75 -4.48
CA THR A 86 3.43 -15.76 -5.94
C THR A 86 4.47 -16.76 -6.42
N GLY A 87 4.01 -17.92 -6.90
CA GLY A 87 4.85 -19.02 -7.37
C GLY A 87 5.79 -18.64 -8.51
#